data_AF-A0AA51RSF2-F1
#
_entry.id   AF-A0AA51RSF2-F1
#
_cell.length_a   1.000
_cell.length_b   1.000
_cell.length_c   1.000
_cell.angle_alpha   90.00
_cell.angle_beta   90.00
_cell.angle_gamma   90.00
#
_symmetry.space_group_name_H-M   'P 1'
#
loop_
_entity.id
_entity.type
_entity.pdbx_description
1 polymer ?
#
loop_
_entity_poly.entity_id
_entity_poly.type
_entity_poly.pdbx_seq_one_letter_code
_entity_poly.pdbx_strand_id
1 'polypeptide(L)' 'MQQHNWVTFTKGRIHVTGCAHCGQVLLPTNEHTECFKVSMDDNLLAKKGFRASGYLVTPGSQRVA' A
#
# COMPACT_ATOMS: atom_id res chain seq x y z
N MET A 1 7.09 12.82 10.28
CA MET A 1 7.24 11.58 9.50
C MET A 1 6.29 10.54 10.09
N GLN A 2 5.62 9.75 9.25
CA GLN A 2 4.71 8.69 9.71
C GLN A 2 5.23 7.34 9.23
N GLN A 3 4.80 6.26 9.88
CA GLN A 3 5.03 4.91 9.36
C GLN A 3 4.10 4.66 8.17
N HIS A 4 4.52 3.79 7.26
CA HIS A 4 3.66 3.35 6.17
C HIS A 4 2.43 2.63 6.70
N ASN A 5 1.29 2.85 6.05
CA ASN A 5 0.06 2.10 6.30
C ASN A 5 -0.16 1.14 5.14
N TRP A 6 0.43 -0.05 5.24
CA TRP A 6 0.37 -1.08 4.20
C TRP A 6 -1.01 -1.74 4.17
N VAL A 7 -1.68 -1.63 3.02
CA VAL A 7 -2.99 -2.23 2.75
C VAL A 7 -2.98 -2.94 1.40
N THR A 8 -3.97 -3.82 1.19
CA THR A 8 -4.15 -4.44 -0.13
C THR A 8 -4.93 -3.51 -1.05
N PHE A 9 -4.36 -3.20 -2.20
CA PHE A 9 -4.99 -2.51 -3.32
C PHE A 9 -5.48 -3.52 -4.36
N THR A 10 -6.70 -3.35 -4.87
CA THR A 10 -7.29 -4.25 -5.86
C THR A 10 -7.72 -3.52 -7.13
N LYS A 11 -7.48 -4.18 -8.28
CA LYS A 11 -7.99 -3.75 -9.60
C LYS A 11 -8.34 -4.99 -10.42
N GLY A 12 -9.63 -5.29 -10.53
CA GLY A 12 -10.09 -6.54 -11.12
C GLY A 12 -9.55 -7.73 -10.33
N ARG A 13 -8.74 -8.59 -10.96
CA ARG A 13 -8.09 -9.75 -10.33
C ARG A 13 -6.69 -9.46 -9.77
N ILE A 14 -6.17 -8.25 -9.98
CA ILE A 14 -4.82 -7.86 -9.54
C ILE A 14 -4.89 -7.37 -8.09
N HIS A 15 -4.01 -7.91 -7.26
CA HIS A 15 -3.85 -7.55 -5.85
C HIS A 15 -2.42 -7.08 -5.63
N VAL A 16 -2.24 -5.91 -5.01
CA VAL A 16 -0.93 -5.34 -4.71
C VAL A 16 -0.93 -4.82 -3.28
N THR A 17 0.11 -5.09 -2.49
CA THR A 17 0.27 -4.44 -1.20
C THR A 17 0.92 -3.08 -1.42
N GLY A 18 0.30 -2.02 -0.92
CA GLY A 18 0.82 -0.67 -1.03
C GLY A 18 0.38 0.22 0.12
N CYS A 19 1.01 1.38 0.24
CA CYS A 19 0.75 2.30 1.33
C CYS A 19 -0.48 3.17 1.03
N ALA A 20 -1.45 3.17 1.94
CA ALA A 20 -2.64 4.02 1.85
C ALA A 20 -2.31 5.52 1.89
N HIS A 21 -1.16 5.90 2.45
CA HIS A 21 -0.76 7.29 2.61
C HIS A 21 0.05 7.83 1.43
N CYS A 22 1.08 7.10 0.99
CA CYS A 22 2.01 7.58 -0.04
C CYS A 22 1.83 6.91 -1.41
N GLY A 23 1.05 5.82 -1.50
CA GLY A 23 0.83 5.08 -2.74
C GLY A 23 2.01 4.25 -3.22
N GLN A 24 3.08 4.11 -2.42
CA GLN A 24 4.18 3.19 -2.73
C GLN A 24 3.72 1.75 -2.66
N VAL A 25 4.25 0.90 -3.54
CA VAL A 25 4.11 -0.55 -3.44
C VAL A 25 5.08 -1.07 -2.40
N LEU A 26 4.65 -2.03 -1.57
CA LEU A 26 5.51 -2.67 -0.59
C LEU A 26 6.56 -3.52 -1.31
N LEU A 27 7.83 -3.20 -1.07
CA LEU A 27 9.01 -3.93 -1.50
C LEU A 27 9.92 -4.15 -0.29
N PRO A 28 10.76 -5.20 -0.26
CA PRO A 28 11.69 -5.41 0.86
C PRO A 28 12.63 -4.23 1.13
N THR A 29 12.92 -3.42 0.11
CA THR A 29 13.80 -2.25 0.20
C THR A 29 13.14 -1.01 0.79
N ASN A 30 11.81 -0.98 0.92
CA ASN A 30 11.08 0.22 1.36
C ASN A 30 10.14 -0.01 2.55
N GLU A 31 10.18 -1.18 3.17
CA GLU A 31 9.32 -1.51 4.31
C GLU A 31 9.45 -0.54 5.49
N HIS A 32 10.69 -0.09 5.75
CA HIS A 32 11.04 0.78 6.88
C HIS A 32 11.43 2.21 6.46
N THR A 33 11.18 2.59 5.21
CA THR A 33 11.49 3.95 4.76
C THR A 33 10.46 4.95 5.27
N GLU A 34 10.79 6.24 5.18
CA GLU A 34 9.89 7.30 5.57
C GLU A 34 8.64 7.34 4.68
N CYS A 35 7.46 7.44 5.31
CA CYS A 35 6.21 7.64 4.60
C CYS A 35 5.82 9.12 4.57
N PHE A 36 5.68 9.65 3.36
CA PHE A 36 5.15 10.99 3.10
C PHE A 36 3.72 10.88 2.60
N LYS A 37 2.76 11.28 3.44
CA LYS A 37 1.33 11.27 3.08
C LYS A 37 1.11 12.23 1.92
N VAL A 38 0.54 11.72 0.84
CA VAL A 38 0.12 12.50 -0.33
C VAL A 38 -1.39 12.60 -0.40
N SER A 39 -1.90 13.50 -1.25
CA SER A 39 -3.32 13.53 -1.58
C SER A 39 -3.74 12.22 -2.27
N MET A 40 -5.02 11.86 -2.20
CA MET A 40 -5.51 10.68 -2.93
C MET A 40 -5.30 10.80 -4.44
N ASP A 41 -5.34 12.03 -4.96
CA ASP A 41 -5.06 12.32 -6.36
C ASP A 41 -3.60 12.09 -6.73
N ASP A 42 -2.67 12.08 -5.77
CA ASP A 42 -1.25 11.82 -5.99
C ASP A 42 -0.81 10.41 -5.61
N ASN A 43 -1.68 9.64 -4.96
CA ASN A 43 -1.45 8.24 -4.69
C ASN A 43 -1.41 7.46 -6.02
N LEU A 44 -0.23 6.92 -6.37
CA LEU A 44 -0.01 6.25 -7.65
C LEU A 44 -0.96 5.06 -7.87
N LEU A 45 -1.24 4.28 -6.83
CA LEU A 45 -2.15 3.13 -6.92
C LEU A 45 -3.60 3.60 -7.18
N ALA A 46 -4.04 4.64 -6.48
CA ALA A 46 -5.35 5.24 -6.72
C ALA A 46 -5.45 5.85 -8.13
N LYS A 47 -4.44 6.60 -8.58
CA LYS A 47 -4.32 7.14 -9.95
C LYS A 47 -4.39 6.05 -11.03
N LYS A 48 -3.87 4.86 -10.74
CA LYS A 48 -3.91 3.71 -11.66
C LYS A 48 -5.22 2.92 -11.57
N GLY A 49 -6.19 3.37 -10.77
CA GLY A 49 -7.51 2.79 -10.64
C GLY A 49 -7.58 1.60 -9.67
N PHE A 50 -6.57 1.42 -8.82
CA PHE A 50 -6.66 0.47 -7.73
C PHE A 50 -7.47 1.07 -6.57
N ARG A 51 -8.21 0.22 -5.86
CA ARG A 51 -8.97 0.60 -4.67
C ARG A 51 -8.37 -0.07 -3.45
N ALA A 52 -8.18 0.68 -2.37
CA ALA A 52 -7.78 0.10 -1.11
C ALA A 52 -8.91 -0.80 -0.58
N SER A 53 -8.59 -2.08 -0.41
CA SER A 53 -9.41 -3.05 0.30
C SER A 53 -8.93 -3.01 1.74
N GLY A 54 -9.80 -2.71 2.71
CA GLY A 54 -9.46 -2.32 4.09
C GLY A 54 -8.71 -3.35 4.96
N TYR A 55 -8.09 -4.37 4.37
CA TYR A 55 -7.21 -5.30 5.05
C TYR A 55 -5.85 -4.62 5.30
N LEU A 56 -5.59 -4.31 6.57
CA LEU A 56 -4.26 -3.94 7.04
C LEU A 56 -3.32 -5.14 6.86
N VAL A 57 -2.23 -4.94 6.14
CA VAL A 57 -1.15 -5.92 6.07
C VAL A 57 -0.15 -5.55 7.17
N THR A 58 -0.15 -6.30 8.26
CA THR A 58 0.90 -6.18 9.27
C THR A 58 2.21 -6.68 8.64
N PRO A 59 3.29 -5.90 8.65
CA PRO A 59 4.59 -6.41 8.23
C PRO A 59 4.94 -7.62 9.10
N GLY A 60 5.22 -8.76 8.45
CA GLY A 60 5.44 -10.06 9.11
C GLY A 60 4.26 -11.05 9.07
N SER A 61 3.06 -10.64 8.66
CA SER A 61 1.95 -11.56 8.45
C SER A 61 2.07 -12.23 7.08
N GLN A 62 2.93 -13.27 6.98
CA GLN A 62 2.86 -14.21 5.86
C GLN A 62 1.44 -14.79 5.82
N ARG A 63 0.74 -14.59 4.70
CA ARG A 63 -0.43 -15.42 4.38
C ARG A 63 0.11 -16.81 4.09
N VAL A 64 -0.09 -17.73 5.03
CA VAL A 64 0.01 -19.16 4.74
C VAL A 64 -1.18 -19.49 3.83
N ALA A 65 -0.84 -19.91 2.60
CA ALA A 65 -1.65 -20.55 1.56
C ALA A 65 -3.13 -20.11 1.41
#